data_AF-A0A949F743-F1
#
_entry.id   AF-A0A949F743-F1
#
_cell.length_a   1.000
_cell.length_b   1.000
_cell.length_c   1.000
_cell.angle_alpha   90.00
_cell.angle_beta   90.00
_cell.angle_gamma   90.00
#
_symmetry.space_group_name_H-M   'P 1'
#
loop_
_entity.id
_entity.type
_entity.pdbx_description
1 polymer ?
#
loop_
_entity_poly.entity_id
_entity_poly.type
_entity_poly.pdbx_seq_one_letter_code
_entity_poly.pdbx_strand_id
1 'polypeptide(L)'
;MKLTTKLWIGIGILIILSPLGLFLPEHFKAGAAWGEWGLEEIREIVGYMPEGLAKLAGLWNAPIPDYTFRGWEEKGFCYLSVAYIISATVGISVAVFAIMFIGRLLVKKEK
;
A
#
# COMPACT_ATOMS: atom_id res chain seq x y z
N MET A 1 -4.92 -32.51 -12.65
CA MET A 1 -5.06 -31.04 -12.84
C MET A 1 -3.75 -30.47 -13.36
N LYS A 2 -3.80 -29.54 -14.32
CA LYS A 2 -2.61 -28.84 -14.82
C LYS A 2 -1.99 -27.99 -13.70
N LEU A 3 -0.68 -27.75 -13.75
CA LEU A 3 0.02 -26.90 -12.78
C LEU A 3 -0.61 -25.50 -12.69
N THR A 4 -1.01 -24.96 -13.84
CA THR A 4 -1.74 -23.69 -13.94
C THR A 4 -3.05 -23.70 -13.15
N THR A 5 -3.83 -24.78 -13.20
CA THR A 5 -5.06 -24.91 -12.42
C THR A 5 -4.79 -24.92 -10.92
N LYS A 6 -3.73 -25.59 -10.47
CA LYS A 6 -3.33 -25.60 -9.04
C LYS A 6 -2.88 -24.21 -8.58
N LEU A 7 -2.11 -23.50 -9.43
CA LEU A 7 -1.68 -22.13 -9.16
C LEU A 7 -2.89 -21.19 -9.00
N TRP A 8 -3.85 -21.23 -9.93
CA TRP A 8 -5.05 -20.40 -9.86
C TRP A 8 -5.90 -20.67 -8.63
N ILE A 9 -6.03 -21.94 -8.22
CA ILE A 9 -6.71 -22.27 -6.97
C ILE A 9 -5.95 -21.71 -5.76
N GLY A 10 -4.63 -21.82 -5.72
CA GLY A 10 -3.81 -21.24 -4.66
C GLY A 10 -3.97 -19.72 -4.57
N ILE A 11 -3.91 -19.03 -5.71
CA ILE A 11 -4.15 -17.58 -5.78
C ILE A 11 -5.57 -17.24 -5.29
N GLY A 12 -6.58 -17.99 -5.72
CA GLY A 12 -7.96 -17.80 -5.28
C GLY A 12 -8.12 -17.94 -3.76
N ILE A 13 -7.47 -18.94 -3.16
CA ILE A 13 -7.44 -19.12 -1.70
C ILE A 13 -6.78 -17.92 -1.03
N LEU A 14 -5.62 -17.46 -1.53
CA LEU A 14 -4.94 -16.29 -0.96
C LEU A 14 -5.77 -15.01 -1.04
N ILE A 15 -6.51 -14.81 -2.13
CA ILE A 15 -7.44 -13.67 -2.27
C ILE A 15 -8.55 -13.74 -1.21
N ILE A 16 -9.11 -14.92 -0.97
CA ILE A 16 -10.17 -15.09 0.03
C ILE A 16 -9.61 -14.89 1.45
N LEU A 17 -8.36 -15.26 1.70
CA LEU A 17 -7.71 -15.10 3.00
C LEU A 17 -7.16 -13.70 3.25
N SER A 18 -6.93 -12.87 2.21
CA SER A 18 -6.32 -11.55 2.38
C SER A 18 -7.06 -10.60 3.33
N PRO A 19 -8.41 -10.59 3.44
CA PRO A 19 -9.12 -9.74 4.39
C PRO A 19 -8.79 -10.06 5.86
N LEU A 20 -8.32 -11.28 6.15
CA LEU A 20 -7.90 -11.65 7.50
C LEU A 20 -6.72 -10.79 8.00
N GLY A 21 -5.89 -10.28 7.09
CA GLY A 21 -4.78 -9.38 7.43
C GLY A 21 -5.22 -8.04 8.01
N LEU A 22 -6.47 -7.62 7.77
CA LEU A 22 -7.06 -6.42 8.37
C LEU A 22 -7.97 -6.79 9.54
N PHE A 23 -8.79 -7.84 9.37
CA PHE A 23 -9.77 -8.24 10.37
C PHE A 23 -9.13 -8.75 11.67
N LEU A 24 -8.05 -9.54 11.59
CA LEU A 24 -7.42 -10.08 12.79
C LEU A 24 -6.75 -8.98 13.63
N PRO A 25 -5.93 -8.07 13.07
CA PRO A 25 -5.37 -6.97 13.86
C PRO A 25 -6.44 -6.06 14.48
N GLU A 26 -7.51 -5.75 13.75
CA GLU A 26 -8.63 -4.97 14.26
C GLU A 26 -9.35 -5.71 15.41
N HIS A 27 -9.65 -7.00 15.24
CA HIS A 27 -10.36 -7.80 16.24
C HIS A 27 -9.55 -8.03 17.52
N PHE A 28 -8.25 -8.31 17.39
CA PHE A 28 -7.36 -8.56 18.52
C PHE A 28 -6.70 -7.29 19.07
N LYS A 29 -7.00 -6.12 18.50
CA LYS A 29 -6.36 -4.83 18.83
C LYS A 29 -4.83 -4.90 18.74
N ALA A 30 -4.33 -5.62 17.75
CA ALA A 30 -2.90 -5.86 17.54
C ALA A 30 -2.19 -4.73 16.77
N GLY A 31 -2.87 -3.60 16.55
CA GLY A 31 -2.36 -2.46 15.80
C GLY A 31 -2.61 -2.56 14.30
N ALA A 32 -1.72 -1.96 13.51
CA ALA A 32 -1.81 -1.92 12.04
C ALA A 32 -1.64 -3.29 11.39
N ALA A 33 -2.08 -3.39 10.12
CA ALA A 33 -1.87 -4.58 9.31
C ALA A 33 -0.38 -4.89 9.13
N TRP A 34 -0.07 -6.17 8.93
CA TRP A 34 1.32 -6.60 8.76
C TRP A 34 1.96 -5.92 7.56
N GLY A 35 3.01 -5.13 7.80
CA GLY A 35 3.70 -4.34 6.77
C GLY A 35 3.20 -2.91 6.60
N GLU A 36 2.13 -2.51 7.30
CA GLU A 36 1.58 -1.14 7.31
C GLU A 36 1.90 -0.38 8.61
N TRP A 37 2.94 -0.80 9.34
CA TRP A 37 3.33 -0.13 10.58
C TRP A 37 3.98 1.23 10.34
N GLY A 38 3.59 2.22 11.14
CA GLY A 38 4.28 3.49 11.26
C GLY A 38 5.47 3.41 12.21
N LEU A 39 6.11 4.56 12.42
CA LEU A 39 7.28 4.70 13.29
C LEU A 39 6.92 4.35 14.74
N GLU A 40 5.80 4.88 15.22
CA GLU A 40 5.30 4.70 16.57
C GLU A 40 4.98 3.24 16.85
N GLU A 41 4.29 2.54 15.94
CA GLU A 41 3.97 1.12 16.10
C GLU A 41 5.24 0.26 16.13
N ILE A 42 6.22 0.54 15.26
CA ILE A 42 7.50 -0.18 15.30
C ILE A 42 8.20 0.04 16.64
N ARG A 43 8.16 1.27 17.18
CA ARG A 43 8.74 1.57 18.49
C ARG A 43 8.04 0.80 19.60
N GLU A 44 6.72 0.65 19.54
CA GLU A 44 5.95 -0.13 20.52
C GLU A 44 6.24 -1.62 20.43
N ILE A 45 6.32 -2.19 19.22
CA ILE A 45 6.59 -3.61 18.99
C ILE A 45 8.01 -3.99 19.39
N VAL A 46 8.99 -3.16 19.01
CA VAL A 46 10.42 -3.44 19.19
C VAL A 46 10.95 -2.92 20.54
N GLY A 47 10.24 -1.99 21.17
CA GLY A 47 10.62 -1.36 22.44
C GLY A 47 11.60 -0.18 22.31
N TYR A 48 12.06 0.14 21.10
CA TYR A 48 12.90 1.31 20.81
C TYR A 48 12.73 1.74 19.35
N MET A 49 13.15 2.98 19.03
CA MET A 49 13.15 3.50 17.66
C MET A 49 14.47 3.16 16.97
N PRO A 50 14.49 2.33 15.92
CA PRO A 50 15.72 2.06 15.18
C PRO A 50 16.23 3.34 14.50
N GLU A 51 17.49 3.73 14.75
CA GLU A 51 18.04 5.00 14.23
C GLU A 51 18.00 5.10 12.70
N GLY A 52 18.24 3.98 12.01
CA GLY A 52 18.16 3.93 10.54
C GLY A 52 16.75 4.24 10.06
N LEU A 53 15.73 3.68 10.71
CA LEU A 53 14.34 3.94 10.37
C LEU A 53 13.96 5.41 10.62
N ALA A 54 14.36 5.97 11.76
CA ALA A 54 14.12 7.38 12.08
C ALA A 54 14.75 8.34 11.05
N LYS A 55 15.96 8.02 10.56
CA LYS A 55 16.64 8.83 9.53
C LYS A 55 15.97 8.72 8.16
N LEU A 56 15.49 7.53 7.80
CA LEU A 56 14.93 7.26 6.47
C LEU A 56 13.46 7.69 6.36
N ALA A 57 12.69 7.62 7.43
CA ALA A 57 11.26 7.93 7.40
C ALA A 57 10.97 9.39 7.01
N GLY A 58 11.87 10.33 7.33
CA GLY A 58 11.74 11.72 6.93
C GLY A 58 12.10 12.03 5.48
N LEU A 59 12.67 11.07 4.73
CA LEU A 59 13.15 11.32 3.36
C LEU A 59 12.03 11.49 2.34
N TRP A 60 10.88 10.86 2.59
CA TRP A 60 9.77 10.86 1.66
C TRP A 60 8.45 10.98 2.40
N ASN A 61 7.72 12.06 2.12
CA ASN A 61 6.35 12.22 2.57
C ASN A 61 5.40 11.96 1.40
N ALA A 62 4.46 11.04 1.58
CA ALA A 62 3.48 10.73 0.55
C ALA A 62 2.66 12.00 0.20
N PRO A 63 2.43 12.30 -1.09
CA PRO A 63 1.65 13.47 -1.49
C PRO A 63 0.18 13.45 -0.98
N ILE A 64 -0.38 12.25 -0.82
CA ILE A 64 -1.72 12.01 -0.29
C ILE A 64 -1.59 10.93 0.80
N PRO A 65 -1.27 11.32 2.05
CA PRO A 65 -1.16 10.37 3.15
C PRO A 65 -2.52 9.72 3.43
N ASP A 66 -2.49 8.47 3.86
CA ASP A 66 -3.66 7.67 4.24
C ASP A 66 -4.77 7.60 3.16
N TYR A 67 -4.41 7.88 1.91
CA TYR A 67 -5.32 7.91 0.76
C TYR A 67 -6.52 8.85 0.96
N THR A 68 -6.39 9.86 1.82
CA THR A 68 -7.45 10.81 2.17
C THR A 68 -7.05 12.25 1.86
N PHE A 69 -8.05 13.11 1.68
CA PHE A 69 -7.82 14.54 1.52
C PHE A 69 -7.89 15.25 2.86
N ARG A 70 -7.05 16.27 3.03
CA ARG A 70 -7.03 17.09 4.25
C ARG A 70 -8.42 17.63 4.56
N GLY A 71 -8.91 17.36 5.78
CA GLY A 71 -10.26 17.75 6.22
C GLY A 71 -11.39 16.83 5.75
N TRP A 72 -11.07 15.70 5.10
CA TRP A 72 -12.01 14.61 4.83
C TRP A 72 -11.82 13.41 5.76
N GLU A 73 -10.79 13.44 6.61
CA GLU A 73 -10.45 12.38 7.57
C GLU A 73 -11.62 12.02 8.50
N GLU A 74 -12.37 13.01 8.98
CA GLU A 74 -13.53 12.79 9.87
C GLU A 74 -14.85 12.64 9.10
N LYS A 75 -14.84 12.68 7.77
CA LYS A 75 -16.06 12.55 6.98
C LYS A 75 -16.50 11.10 6.89
N GLY A 76 -17.81 10.90 6.71
CA GLY A 76 -18.41 9.57 6.60
C GLY A 76 -17.83 8.73 5.46
N PHE A 77 -18.03 7.41 5.55
CA PHE A 77 -17.48 6.36 4.68
C PHE A 77 -17.46 6.67 3.17
N CYS A 78 -18.50 7.30 2.64
CA CYS A 78 -18.57 7.66 1.22
C CYS A 78 -17.46 8.63 0.79
N TYR A 79 -17.10 9.61 1.63
CA TYR A 79 -16.04 10.57 1.31
C TYR A 79 -14.67 9.92 1.31
N LEU A 80 -14.39 9.08 2.33
CA LEU A 80 -13.15 8.30 2.41
C LEU A 80 -13.01 7.37 1.20
N SER A 81 -14.10 6.68 0.81
CA SER A 81 -14.11 5.80 -0.37
C SER A 81 -13.80 6.55 -1.67
N VAL A 82 -14.37 7.74 -1.84
CA VAL A 82 -14.10 8.58 -3.02
C VAL A 82 -12.66 9.07 -3.04
N ALA A 83 -12.13 9.57 -1.90
CA ALA A 83 -10.75 9.99 -1.79
C ALA A 83 -9.78 8.83 -2.11
N TYR A 84 -10.07 7.63 -1.59
CA TYR A 84 -9.30 6.42 -1.87
C TYR A 84 -9.28 6.07 -3.36
N ILE A 85 -10.43 6.06 -4.03
CA ILE A 85 -10.52 5.78 -5.48
C ILE A 85 -9.73 6.81 -6.29
N ILE A 86 -9.83 8.08 -5.93
CA ILE A 86 -9.08 9.14 -6.62
C ILE A 86 -7.58 8.95 -6.40
N SER A 87 -7.16 8.71 -5.16
CA SER A 87 -5.75 8.46 -4.84
C SER A 87 -5.20 7.25 -5.60
N ALA A 88 -5.96 6.15 -5.66
CA ALA A 88 -5.58 4.97 -6.43
C ALA A 88 -5.44 5.30 -7.94
N THR A 89 -6.39 6.04 -8.50
CA THR A 89 -6.37 6.43 -9.92
C THR A 89 -5.15 7.28 -10.25
N VAL A 90 -4.81 8.25 -9.39
CA VAL A 90 -3.63 9.10 -9.53
C VAL A 90 -2.37 8.25 -9.44
N GLY A 91 -2.26 7.39 -8.42
CA GLY A 91 -1.11 6.50 -8.23
C GLY A 91 -0.86 5.58 -9.43
N ILE A 92 -1.92 4.92 -9.93
CA ILE A 92 -1.84 4.06 -11.12
C ILE A 92 -1.41 4.87 -12.33
N SER A 93 -1.99 6.05 -12.54
CA SER A 93 -1.63 6.90 -13.67
C SER A 93 -0.14 7.27 -13.63
N VAL A 94 0.36 7.74 -12.48
CA VAL A 94 1.78 8.10 -12.30
C VAL A 94 2.68 6.89 -12.56
N ALA A 95 2.34 5.72 -12.04
CA ALA A 95 3.12 4.49 -12.27
C ALA A 95 3.17 4.11 -13.75
N VAL A 96 2.02 4.13 -14.44
CA VAL A 96 1.94 3.84 -15.89
C VAL A 96 2.77 4.84 -16.68
N PHE A 97 2.62 6.14 -16.40
CA PHE A 97 3.40 7.19 -17.06
C PHE A 97 4.91 7.01 -16.84
N ALA A 98 5.33 6.73 -15.61
CA ALA A 98 6.73 6.50 -15.28
C ALA A 98 7.30 5.29 -16.05
N ILE A 99 6.58 4.16 -16.06
CA ILE A 99 6.98 2.95 -16.79
C ILE A 99 7.08 3.22 -18.29
N MET A 100 6.07 3.86 -18.88
CA MET A 100 6.09 4.21 -20.30
C MET A 100 7.22 5.18 -20.64
N PHE A 101 7.48 6.16 -19.78
CA PHE A 101 8.54 7.14 -19.97
C PHE A 101 9.93 6.50 -19.91
N ILE A 102 10.20 5.70 -18.87
CA ILE A 102 11.44 4.94 -18.72
C ILE A 102 11.61 3.97 -19.91
N GLY A 103 10.56 3.25 -20.28
CA GLY A 103 10.57 2.35 -21.42
C GLY A 103 10.95 3.07 -22.72
N ARG A 104 10.41 4.26 -22.97
CA ARG A 104 10.79 5.08 -24.14
C ARG A 104 12.24 5.51 -24.14
N LEU A 105 12.83 5.78 -22.97
CA LEU A 105 14.25 6.15 -22.85
C LEU A 105 15.17 4.94 -23.07
N LEU A 106 14.76 3.76 -22.61
CA LEU A 106 15.56 2.53 -22.68
C LEU A 106 15.47 1.83 -24.04
N VAL A 107 14.36 1.97 -24.77
CA VAL A 107 14.24 1.40 -26.12
C VAL A 107 15.12 2.18 -27.09
N LYS A 108 16.25 1.57 -27.46
CA LYS A 108 17.08 2.02 -28.57
C LYS A 108 16.23 2.00 -29.85
N LYS A 109 16.07 3.14 -30.52
CA LYS A 109 15.54 3.16 -31.88
C LYS A 109 16.57 2.47 -32.79
N GLU A 110 16.32 1.22 -33.18
CA GLU A 110 16.95 0.68 -34.37
C GLU A 110 16.46 1.50 -35.57
N LYS A 111 17.41 2.01 -36.37
CA LYS A 111 17.14 2.78 -37.58
C LYS A 111 16.66 1.89 -38.70
#